data_AF-A0AAI9XMQ7-F1
#
_entry.id   AF-A0AAI9XMQ7-F1
#
_cell.length_a   1.000
_cell.length_b   1.000
_cell.length_c   1.000
_cell.angle_alpha   90.00
_cell.angle_beta   90.00
_cell.angle_gamma   90.00
#
_symmetry.space_group_name_H-M   'P 1'
#
loop_
_entity.id
_entity.type
_entity.pdbx_description
1 polymer ?
#
loop_
_entity_poly.entity_id
_entity_poly.type
_entity_poly.pdbx_seq_one_letter_code
_entity_poly.pdbx_strand_id
1 'polypeptide(L)'
;MLLWDRQDCIPLRRILSEDDIIVLLTPVVVPHNRFADNDKDPFEPLGRAIASRHSLVRHVPYTKRGGITNVHYEFIKRAKAIVFVISGAHVDDDVSQIDLADAARTMADERPQIIVACCNLQIQNLHVDHFATLVQITGYSPSELEAAASIIFDDVRPPTISSVPVQNLIIAPRTWDVEVCGIDMGPIHQLWTECLPPKFHLPQYQLVLLLQRDGFSRHYVVREPENKQIVGFCATFTTYPDGGQENLLGSVAVLIVKNSYRGRGVGLTLHNYALKQLQRTRGVNRLQLGSAFPRLLYGVPSDFFSRDWFSRRGWNMDGFQPGQGQEVSDWLLKFEDMPAKSFSSAGLTFRRCDMMEYHQVLAIVSRDVARKDNMGWYDQYCNLDGTPHIEDVVLGLEGDTIVAVALTYIPNSGSPAGNDLPWAKAIGADAGGVTCICIIDDHPEMVNSRDSVMIRLLDMCVKLLAEQGMRQLFIDGMKGGDDGFQSLGFRQWARYKEVWRKV
;
A
#
# COMPACT_ATOMS: atom_id res chain seq x y z
N MET A 1 -14.72 -12.28 4.75
CA MET A 1 -14.03 -11.07 5.24
C MET A 1 -14.83 -9.84 4.80
N LEU A 2 -15.02 -8.87 5.69
CA LEU A 2 -15.54 -7.55 5.31
C LEU A 2 -14.43 -6.80 4.54
N LEU A 3 -14.68 -6.42 3.29
CA LEU A 3 -13.71 -5.65 2.51
C LEU A 3 -13.80 -4.16 2.82
N TRP A 4 -15.03 -3.63 2.84
CA TRP A 4 -15.33 -2.28 3.29
C TRP A 4 -16.80 -2.15 3.64
N ASP A 5 -17.11 -1.16 4.47
CA ASP A 5 -18.46 -0.74 4.82
C ASP A 5 -18.51 0.79 4.85
N ARG A 6 -18.87 1.42 3.73
CA ARG A 6 -18.92 2.89 3.59
C ARG A 6 -20.27 3.49 3.97
N GLN A 7 -21.28 2.64 4.20
CA GLN A 7 -22.61 3.04 4.66
C GLN A 7 -22.81 2.81 6.17
N ASP A 8 -21.74 2.39 6.87
CA ASP A 8 -21.71 2.12 8.32
C ASP A 8 -22.87 1.25 8.83
N CYS A 9 -23.30 0.27 8.02
CA CYS A 9 -24.43 -0.59 8.36
C CYS A 9 -24.03 -1.87 9.09
N ILE A 10 -22.74 -2.22 9.15
CA ILE A 10 -22.24 -3.42 9.82
C ILE A 10 -21.74 -3.04 11.24
N PRO A 11 -22.19 -3.75 12.30
CA PRO A 11 -23.12 -4.86 12.24
C PRO A 11 -24.57 -4.46 12.00
N LEU A 12 -25.23 -5.26 11.17
CA LEU A 12 -26.58 -5.01 10.68
C LEU A 12 -27.62 -4.84 11.80
N ARG A 13 -27.40 -5.50 12.95
CA ARG A 13 -28.23 -5.34 14.15
C ARG A 13 -28.30 -3.90 14.68
N ARG A 14 -27.36 -3.01 14.32
CA ARG A 14 -27.38 -1.60 14.75
C ARG A 14 -28.46 -0.78 14.04
N ILE A 15 -28.89 -1.22 12.87
CA ILE A 15 -29.83 -0.47 12.02
C ILE A 15 -31.18 -1.18 11.82
N LEU A 16 -31.34 -2.36 12.42
CA LEU A 16 -32.55 -3.17 12.37
C LEU A 16 -33.33 -3.09 13.69
N SER A 17 -34.64 -2.95 13.58
CA SER A 17 -35.64 -3.19 14.62
C SER A 17 -36.22 -4.60 14.48
N GLU A 18 -36.92 -5.12 15.48
CA GLU A 18 -37.46 -6.49 15.47
C GLU A 18 -38.42 -6.76 14.28
N ASP A 19 -39.19 -5.75 13.87
CA ASP A 19 -40.18 -5.85 12.78
C ASP A 19 -39.62 -5.53 11.38
N ASP A 20 -38.36 -5.11 11.30
CA ASP A 20 -37.73 -4.74 10.02
C ASP A 20 -37.51 -5.99 9.14
N ILE A 21 -37.63 -5.89 7.82
CA ILE A 21 -37.43 -7.03 6.92
C ILE A 21 -36.04 -6.95 6.27
N ILE A 22 -35.30 -8.06 6.27
CA ILE A 22 -34.10 -8.23 5.43
C ILE A 22 -34.52 -8.97 4.16
N VAL A 23 -34.17 -8.44 2.99
CA VAL A 23 -34.32 -9.18 1.73
C VAL A 23 -32.96 -9.76 1.34
N LEU A 24 -32.91 -11.08 1.21
CA LEU A 24 -31.74 -11.83 0.75
C LEU A 24 -31.94 -12.24 -0.71
N LEU A 25 -31.19 -11.62 -1.61
CA LEU A 25 -31.22 -11.88 -3.05
C LEU A 25 -30.07 -12.81 -3.43
N THR A 26 -30.38 -14.01 -3.93
CA THR A 26 -29.38 -15.04 -4.25
C THR A 26 -29.49 -15.53 -5.69
N PRO A 27 -28.37 -15.79 -6.38
CA PRO A 27 -28.42 -16.31 -7.73
C PRO A 27 -28.84 -17.78 -7.73
N VAL A 28 -29.67 -18.18 -8.69
CA VAL A 28 -29.91 -19.59 -9.01
C VAL A 28 -28.67 -20.12 -9.73
N VAL A 29 -27.93 -21.02 -9.06
CA VAL A 29 -26.70 -21.63 -9.58
C VAL A 29 -26.72 -23.14 -9.41
N VAL A 30 -25.89 -23.83 -10.20
CA VAL A 30 -25.66 -25.27 -10.02
C VAL A 30 -24.76 -25.48 -8.80
N PRO A 31 -25.12 -26.36 -7.85
CA PRO A 31 -24.26 -26.68 -6.70
C PRO A 31 -22.89 -27.24 -7.12
N HIS A 32 -21.82 -26.88 -6.39
CA HIS A 32 -20.46 -27.38 -6.67
C HIS A 32 -20.31 -28.89 -6.45
N ASN A 33 -21.12 -29.49 -5.58
CA ASN A 33 -21.07 -30.92 -5.28
C ASN A 33 -22.20 -31.66 -6.02
N ARG A 34 -21.93 -32.09 -7.25
CA ARG A 34 -22.90 -32.81 -8.11
C ARG A 34 -23.37 -34.17 -7.55
N PHE A 35 -22.78 -34.63 -6.45
CA PHE A 35 -23.06 -35.92 -5.81
C PHE A 35 -23.89 -35.80 -4.52
N ALA A 36 -24.22 -34.58 -4.06
CA ALA A 36 -25.01 -34.35 -2.86
C ALA A 36 -26.28 -33.55 -3.21
N ASP A 37 -27.46 -34.17 -3.04
CA ASP A 37 -28.82 -33.61 -3.18
C ASP A 37 -28.99 -32.51 -4.24
N ASN A 38 -29.36 -32.90 -5.46
CA ASN A 38 -29.61 -32.01 -6.60
C ASN A 38 -30.80 -31.02 -6.43
N ASP A 39 -31.53 -31.07 -5.31
CA ASP A 39 -32.78 -30.32 -5.12
C ASP A 39 -32.69 -29.19 -4.05
N LYS A 40 -31.52 -28.94 -3.46
CA LYS A 40 -31.37 -27.95 -2.39
C LYS A 40 -30.78 -26.63 -2.91
N ASP A 41 -31.40 -25.52 -2.54
CA ASP A 41 -30.86 -24.18 -2.80
C ASP A 41 -29.48 -24.04 -2.12
N PRO A 42 -28.40 -23.79 -2.88
CA PRO A 42 -27.05 -23.71 -2.34
C PRO A 42 -26.85 -22.55 -1.35
N PHE A 43 -27.72 -21.54 -1.36
CA PHE A 43 -27.65 -20.38 -0.48
C PHE A 43 -28.61 -20.45 0.72
N GLU A 44 -29.38 -21.52 0.84
CA GLU A 44 -30.24 -21.77 1.99
C GLU A 44 -29.49 -21.75 3.34
N PRO A 45 -28.22 -22.22 3.45
CA PRO A 45 -27.43 -22.02 4.67
C PRO A 45 -27.22 -20.56 5.06
N LEU A 46 -27.03 -19.65 4.09
CA LEU A 46 -26.93 -18.22 4.36
C LEU A 46 -28.26 -17.66 4.88
N GLY A 47 -29.36 -18.03 4.23
CA GLY A 47 -30.71 -17.65 4.64
C GLY A 47 -30.98 -18.06 6.09
N ARG A 48 -30.70 -19.32 6.46
CA ARG A 48 -30.82 -19.80 7.85
C ARG A 48 -29.91 -19.06 8.81
N ALA A 49 -28.66 -18.81 8.42
CA ALA A 49 -27.69 -18.14 9.30
C ALA A 49 -28.07 -16.67 9.56
N ILE A 50 -28.66 -15.97 8.60
CA ILE A 50 -29.22 -14.63 8.83
C ILE A 50 -30.50 -14.73 9.67
N ALA A 51 -31.38 -15.69 9.36
CA ALA A 51 -32.65 -15.89 10.06
C ALA A 51 -32.47 -16.23 11.56
N SER A 52 -31.36 -16.86 11.94
CA SER A 52 -31.03 -17.14 13.34
C SER A 52 -30.64 -15.89 14.14
N ARG A 53 -30.32 -14.78 13.46
CA ARG A 53 -29.91 -13.49 14.05
C ARG A 53 -31.01 -12.45 13.95
N HIS A 54 -31.84 -12.56 12.91
CA HIS A 54 -32.97 -11.68 12.66
C HIS A 54 -34.11 -12.49 12.04
N SER A 55 -35.28 -12.56 12.70
CA SER A 55 -36.34 -13.51 12.34
C SER A 55 -37.03 -13.22 11.00
N LEU A 56 -37.04 -11.96 10.56
CA LEU A 56 -37.74 -11.52 9.35
C LEU A 56 -36.81 -11.42 8.14
N VAL A 57 -36.49 -12.58 7.57
CA VAL A 57 -35.70 -12.69 6.32
C VAL A 57 -36.59 -13.18 5.18
N ARG A 58 -36.56 -12.47 4.04
CA ARG A 58 -37.17 -12.89 2.79
C ARG A 58 -36.06 -13.30 1.82
N HIS A 59 -35.87 -14.60 1.68
CA HIS A 59 -34.94 -15.18 0.71
C HIS A 59 -35.63 -15.28 -0.65
N VAL A 60 -35.14 -14.52 -1.63
CA VAL A 60 -35.73 -14.39 -2.97
C VAL A 60 -34.66 -14.69 -4.02
N PRO A 61 -34.73 -15.82 -4.73
CA PRO A 61 -33.75 -16.16 -5.74
C PRO A 61 -33.96 -15.36 -7.04
N TYR A 62 -32.87 -14.97 -7.69
CA TYR A 62 -32.88 -14.37 -9.02
C TYR A 62 -32.15 -15.26 -10.03
N THR A 63 -32.57 -15.21 -11.29
CA THR A 63 -31.92 -15.99 -12.37
C THR A 63 -31.20 -15.04 -13.31
N LYS A 64 -30.14 -15.51 -13.97
CA LYS A 64 -29.39 -14.70 -14.95
C LYS A 64 -30.26 -14.22 -16.11
N ARG A 65 -31.20 -15.06 -16.58
CA ARG A 65 -32.11 -14.74 -17.70
C ARG A 65 -33.33 -13.91 -17.27
N GLY A 66 -33.85 -14.14 -16.07
CA GLY A 66 -35.00 -13.40 -15.53
C GLY A 66 -34.63 -12.07 -14.90
N GLY A 67 -33.37 -11.90 -14.50
CA GLY A 67 -32.84 -10.68 -13.89
C GLY A 67 -33.57 -10.28 -12.59
N ILE A 68 -33.49 -8.99 -12.27
CA ILE A 68 -34.25 -8.36 -11.19
C ILE A 68 -35.57 -7.85 -11.77
N THR A 69 -36.67 -8.40 -11.27
CA THR A 69 -38.04 -8.18 -11.76
C THR A 69 -38.89 -7.35 -10.79
N ASN A 70 -40.11 -6.97 -11.20
CA ASN A 70 -41.09 -6.32 -10.33
C ASN A 70 -41.42 -7.11 -9.05
N VAL A 71 -41.31 -8.44 -9.09
CA VAL A 71 -41.50 -9.26 -7.88
C VAL A 71 -40.38 -8.98 -6.87
N HIS A 72 -39.13 -8.88 -7.32
CA HIS A 72 -38.01 -8.51 -6.47
C HIS A 72 -38.18 -7.10 -5.92
N TYR A 73 -38.66 -6.16 -6.74
CA TYR A 73 -38.98 -4.79 -6.32
C TYR A 73 -39.99 -4.76 -5.16
N GLU A 74 -41.07 -5.55 -5.23
CA GLU A 74 -42.07 -5.61 -4.15
C GLU A 74 -41.50 -6.10 -2.81
N PHE A 75 -40.50 -6.99 -2.85
CA PHE A 75 -39.75 -7.38 -1.66
C PHE A 75 -38.80 -6.27 -1.19
N ILE A 76 -37.98 -5.72 -2.10
CA ILE A 76 -37.00 -4.66 -1.82
C ILE A 76 -37.67 -3.44 -1.19
N LYS A 77 -38.82 -3.01 -1.71
CA LYS A 77 -39.59 -1.85 -1.22
C LYS A 77 -40.00 -1.98 0.24
N ARG A 78 -40.24 -3.21 0.72
CA ARG A 78 -40.65 -3.53 2.09
C ARG A 78 -39.47 -3.83 3.01
N ALA A 79 -38.27 -3.93 2.46
CA ALA A 79 -37.06 -4.23 3.22
C ALA A 79 -36.53 -3.00 3.94
N LYS A 80 -35.88 -3.22 5.07
CA LYS A 80 -35.00 -2.26 5.73
C LYS A 80 -33.58 -2.32 5.17
N ALA A 81 -33.11 -3.52 4.83
CA ALA A 81 -31.79 -3.75 4.26
C ALA A 81 -31.82 -4.89 3.23
N ILE A 82 -30.89 -4.84 2.28
CA ILE A 82 -30.76 -5.81 1.19
C ILE A 82 -29.41 -6.49 1.32
N VAL A 83 -29.41 -7.82 1.31
CA VAL A 83 -28.21 -8.64 1.16
C VAL A 83 -28.24 -9.25 -0.23
N PHE A 84 -27.30 -8.86 -1.10
CA PHE A 84 -27.24 -9.33 -2.49
C PHE A 84 -26.02 -10.22 -2.68
N VAL A 85 -26.22 -11.46 -3.13
CA VAL A 85 -25.14 -12.44 -3.30
C VAL A 85 -24.62 -12.44 -4.74
N ILE A 86 -23.31 -12.41 -4.92
CA ILE A 86 -22.64 -12.62 -6.21
C ILE A 86 -21.86 -13.92 -6.12
N SER A 87 -22.14 -14.89 -6.99
CA SER A 87 -21.56 -16.24 -6.95
C SER A 87 -20.33 -16.43 -7.83
N GLY A 88 -20.09 -15.57 -8.82
CA GLY A 88 -18.97 -15.73 -9.74
C GLY A 88 -19.01 -14.86 -11.00
N ALA A 89 -18.00 -15.02 -11.86
CA ALA A 89 -17.88 -14.35 -13.15
C ALA A 89 -19.03 -14.75 -14.09
N HIS A 90 -19.37 -13.85 -15.01
CA HIS A 90 -20.32 -14.14 -16.06
C HIS A 90 -19.72 -15.17 -17.03
N VAL A 91 -20.60 -15.95 -17.67
CA VAL A 91 -20.27 -16.79 -18.82
C VAL A 91 -20.81 -16.04 -20.03
N ASP A 92 -20.10 -16.07 -21.16
CA ASP A 92 -20.52 -15.35 -22.38
C ASP A 92 -22.00 -15.66 -22.72
N ASP A 93 -22.76 -14.60 -23.06
CA ASP A 93 -24.21 -14.49 -23.30
C ASP A 93 -25.16 -14.25 -22.10
N ASP A 94 -24.69 -14.19 -20.85
CA ASP A 94 -25.54 -13.89 -19.67
C ASP A 94 -25.41 -12.42 -19.17
N VAL A 95 -26.47 -11.86 -18.59
CA VAL A 95 -26.41 -10.58 -17.84
C VAL A 95 -25.54 -10.73 -16.59
N SER A 96 -24.62 -9.79 -16.38
CA SER A 96 -23.69 -9.81 -15.25
C SER A 96 -24.44 -9.69 -13.92
N GLN A 97 -24.02 -10.46 -12.91
CA GLN A 97 -24.57 -10.34 -11.56
C GLN A 97 -24.24 -8.97 -10.92
N ILE A 98 -23.22 -8.28 -11.41
CA ILE A 98 -22.92 -6.88 -11.01
C ILE A 98 -24.03 -5.96 -11.51
N ASP A 99 -24.40 -6.06 -12.79
CA ASP A 99 -25.46 -5.23 -13.37
C ASP A 99 -26.82 -5.50 -12.67
N LEU A 100 -27.07 -6.76 -12.29
CA LEU A 100 -28.23 -7.12 -11.50
C LEU A 100 -28.19 -6.55 -10.08
N ALA A 101 -27.01 -6.51 -9.44
CA ALA A 101 -26.83 -5.86 -8.16
C ALA A 101 -27.07 -4.34 -8.26
N ASP A 102 -26.65 -3.69 -9.35
CA ASP A 102 -26.93 -2.27 -9.61
C ASP A 102 -28.41 -2.00 -9.89
N ALA A 103 -29.08 -2.89 -10.61
CA ALA A 103 -30.53 -2.82 -10.79
C ALA A 103 -31.27 -2.91 -9.45
N ALA A 104 -30.87 -3.87 -8.59
CA ALA A 104 -31.43 -3.99 -7.24
C ALA A 104 -31.12 -2.76 -6.36
N ARG A 105 -29.93 -2.16 -6.51
CA ARG A 105 -29.54 -0.92 -5.82
C ARG A 105 -30.42 0.26 -6.23
N THR A 106 -30.67 0.40 -7.53
CA THR A 106 -31.55 1.44 -8.07
C THR A 106 -32.98 1.31 -7.53
N MET A 107 -33.44 0.08 -7.30
CA MET A 107 -34.74 -0.23 -6.69
C MET A 107 -34.79 -0.03 -5.17
N ALA A 108 -33.63 0.06 -4.51
CA ALA A 108 -33.50 0.12 -3.06
C ALA A 108 -33.73 1.53 -2.48
N ASP A 109 -33.69 2.56 -3.31
CA ASP A 109 -33.59 3.96 -2.90
C ASP A 109 -32.41 4.16 -1.92
N GLU A 110 -32.67 4.70 -0.72
CA GLU A 110 -31.67 4.93 0.34
C GLU A 110 -31.42 3.71 1.25
N ARG A 111 -32.02 2.55 0.96
CA ARG A 111 -31.87 1.36 1.81
C ARG A 111 -30.46 0.78 1.67
N PRO A 112 -29.80 0.42 2.79
CA PRO A 112 -28.49 -0.21 2.77
C PRO A 112 -28.48 -1.49 1.92
N GLN A 113 -27.52 -1.55 1.00
CA GLN A 113 -27.24 -2.74 0.19
C GLN A 113 -25.88 -3.32 0.59
N ILE A 114 -25.88 -4.59 0.97
CA ILE A 114 -24.68 -5.35 1.34
C ILE A 114 -24.44 -6.39 0.26
N ILE A 115 -23.30 -6.29 -0.43
CA ILE A 115 -22.90 -7.28 -1.41
C ILE A 115 -22.12 -8.40 -0.71
N VAL A 116 -22.55 -9.65 -0.91
CA VAL A 116 -21.84 -10.85 -0.48
C VAL A 116 -21.27 -11.54 -1.70
N ALA A 117 -19.98 -11.32 -1.96
CA ALA A 117 -19.28 -11.99 -3.05
C ALA A 117 -18.77 -13.36 -2.59
N CYS A 118 -19.36 -14.43 -3.11
CA CYS A 118 -18.97 -15.83 -2.91
C CYS A 118 -17.87 -16.30 -3.86
N CYS A 119 -17.05 -15.36 -4.32
CA CYS A 119 -15.96 -15.60 -5.24
C CYS A 119 -14.80 -14.64 -4.93
N ASN A 120 -13.63 -14.95 -5.50
CA ASN A 120 -12.54 -14.01 -5.47
C ASN A 120 -12.71 -12.97 -6.58
N LEU A 121 -13.15 -11.78 -6.19
CA LEU A 121 -13.43 -10.65 -7.08
C LEU A 121 -12.22 -10.25 -7.94
N GLN A 122 -11.00 -10.37 -7.40
CA GLN A 122 -9.76 -10.04 -8.10
C GLN A 122 -9.39 -11.10 -9.16
N ILE A 123 -9.62 -12.38 -8.88
CA ILE A 123 -9.37 -13.46 -9.85
C ILE A 123 -10.35 -13.38 -11.02
N GLN A 124 -11.55 -12.87 -10.77
CA GLN A 124 -12.63 -12.81 -11.74
C GLN A 124 -12.75 -11.44 -12.44
N ASN A 125 -11.83 -10.49 -12.17
CA ASN A 125 -11.84 -9.13 -12.71
C ASN A 125 -13.21 -8.43 -12.58
N LEU A 126 -13.86 -8.60 -11.43
CA LEU A 126 -15.19 -8.04 -11.15
C LEU A 126 -15.05 -6.62 -10.56
N HIS A 127 -15.51 -5.62 -11.31
CA HIS A 127 -15.52 -4.22 -10.89
C HIS A 127 -16.66 -3.95 -9.89
N VAL A 128 -16.34 -3.84 -8.61
CA VAL A 128 -17.32 -3.69 -7.52
C VAL A 128 -17.05 -2.50 -6.61
N ASP A 129 -16.11 -1.63 -6.98
CA ASP A 129 -15.63 -0.50 -6.16
C ASP A 129 -16.71 0.55 -5.87
N HIS A 130 -17.78 0.56 -6.66
CA HIS A 130 -18.91 1.48 -6.52
C HIS A 130 -19.96 1.02 -5.49
N PHE A 131 -19.92 -0.23 -5.04
CA PHE A 131 -20.80 -0.69 -3.97
C PHE A 131 -20.32 -0.19 -2.61
N ALA A 132 -21.26 0.30 -1.80
CA ALA A 132 -20.93 0.93 -0.53
C ALA A 132 -20.46 -0.07 0.54
N THR A 133 -20.97 -1.31 0.54
CA THR A 133 -20.61 -2.33 1.54
C THR A 133 -20.44 -3.69 0.90
N LEU A 134 -19.30 -4.33 1.17
CA LEU A 134 -18.88 -5.54 0.48
C LEU A 134 -18.25 -6.55 1.44
N VAL A 135 -18.85 -7.74 1.50
CA VAL A 135 -18.35 -8.91 2.21
C VAL A 135 -17.89 -9.94 1.17
N GLN A 136 -16.64 -10.39 1.25
CA GLN A 136 -16.10 -11.41 0.38
C GLN A 136 -15.88 -12.73 1.13
N ILE A 137 -16.39 -13.83 0.59
CA ILE A 137 -16.09 -15.20 1.00
C ILE A 137 -15.55 -16.00 -0.20
N THR A 138 -14.86 -17.11 0.06
CA THR A 138 -14.11 -17.84 -0.97
C THR A 138 -14.96 -18.73 -1.87
N GLY A 139 -16.19 -19.01 -1.44
CA GLY A 139 -17.15 -19.90 -2.10
C GLY A 139 -18.50 -19.82 -1.39
N TYR A 140 -19.39 -20.77 -1.71
CA TYR A 140 -20.71 -20.89 -1.10
C TYR A 140 -20.92 -22.23 -0.39
N SER A 141 -19.88 -22.77 0.24
CA SER A 141 -20.07 -23.88 1.18
C SER A 141 -20.85 -23.40 2.43
N PRO A 142 -21.56 -24.30 3.15
CA PRO A 142 -22.36 -23.89 4.31
C PRO A 142 -21.57 -23.09 5.37
N SER A 143 -20.33 -23.48 5.67
CA SER A 143 -19.49 -22.79 6.66
C SER A 143 -19.04 -21.40 6.19
N GLU A 144 -18.80 -21.21 4.89
CA GLU A 144 -18.46 -19.90 4.33
C GLU A 144 -19.67 -18.95 4.37
N LEU A 145 -20.86 -19.47 4.09
CA LEU A 145 -22.12 -18.72 4.17
C LEU A 145 -22.45 -18.32 5.61
N GLU A 146 -22.24 -19.22 6.59
CA GLU A 146 -22.36 -18.90 8.01
C GLU A 146 -21.34 -17.84 8.46
N ALA A 147 -20.12 -17.89 7.93
CA ALA A 147 -19.10 -16.86 8.19
C ALA A 147 -19.51 -15.50 7.63
N ALA A 148 -20.13 -15.45 6.45
CA ALA A 148 -20.68 -14.20 5.90
C ALA A 148 -21.76 -13.61 6.81
N ALA A 149 -22.71 -14.42 7.29
CA ALA A 149 -23.72 -13.97 8.25
C ALA A 149 -23.08 -13.46 9.56
N SER A 150 -22.06 -14.15 10.06
CA SER A 150 -21.33 -13.74 11.27
C SER A 150 -20.62 -12.40 11.10
N ILE A 151 -20.11 -12.10 9.91
CA ILE A 151 -19.50 -10.79 9.57
C ILE A 151 -20.57 -9.71 9.49
N ILE A 152 -21.69 -9.98 8.79
CA ILE A 152 -22.79 -9.03 8.63
C ILE A 152 -23.34 -8.58 9.99
N PHE A 153 -23.36 -9.47 10.98
CA PHE A 153 -23.87 -9.18 12.32
C PHE A 153 -22.76 -8.94 13.36
N ASP A 154 -21.48 -8.97 12.99
CA ASP A 154 -20.31 -8.79 13.88
C ASP A 154 -20.38 -9.68 15.15
N ASP A 155 -20.60 -10.98 14.95
CA ASP A 155 -20.74 -11.94 16.06
C ASP A 155 -19.40 -12.50 16.55
N VAL A 156 -18.30 -11.78 16.36
CA VAL A 156 -16.99 -12.24 16.78
C VAL A 156 -16.86 -12.19 18.31
N ARG A 157 -17.39 -13.23 18.97
CA ARG A 157 -16.86 -13.76 20.23
C ARG A 157 -16.22 -15.12 19.92
N PRO A 158 -14.95 -15.36 20.27
CA PRO A 158 -14.43 -16.72 20.21
C PRO A 158 -15.21 -17.58 21.23
N PRO A 159 -15.79 -18.73 20.85
CA PRO A 159 -16.37 -19.63 21.82
C PRO A 159 -15.25 -20.20 22.69
N THR A 160 -15.35 -19.94 23.99
CA THR A 160 -14.65 -20.66 25.06
C THR A 160 -14.94 -22.15 24.97
N ILE A 161 -13.87 -22.91 24.73
CA ILE A 161 -13.61 -24.33 25.07
C ILE A 161 -14.83 -25.24 25.26
N SER A 162 -15.01 -26.17 24.32
CA SER A 162 -15.29 -27.56 24.67
C SER A 162 -14.66 -28.48 23.63
N SER A 163 -13.84 -29.38 24.14
CA SER A 163 -13.06 -30.39 23.44
C SER A 163 -13.93 -31.31 22.58
N VAL A 164 -13.69 -31.30 21.27
CA VAL A 164 -14.02 -32.39 20.33
C VAL A 164 -12.79 -32.57 19.42
N PRO A 165 -12.31 -33.80 19.18
CA PRO A 165 -11.05 -34.02 18.48
C PRO A 165 -11.23 -33.74 16.99
N VAL A 166 -10.80 -32.57 16.54
CA VAL A 166 -10.87 -32.18 15.13
C VAL A 166 -9.68 -32.79 14.39
N GLN A 167 -9.85 -34.01 13.90
CA GLN A 167 -9.16 -34.50 12.70
C GLN A 167 -9.85 -33.89 11.46
N ASN A 168 -9.84 -32.57 11.36
CA ASN A 168 -9.97 -31.88 10.07
C ASN A 168 -8.67 -31.12 9.89
N LEU A 169 -7.97 -31.47 8.82
CA LEU A 169 -6.65 -31.01 8.43
C LEU A 169 -6.51 -29.49 8.63
N ILE A 170 -5.91 -29.10 9.76
CA ILE A 170 -4.97 -27.98 9.74
C ILE A 170 -3.93 -28.44 8.73
N ILE A 171 -4.09 -28.07 7.46
CA ILE A 171 -2.99 -28.16 6.52
C ILE A 171 -1.93 -27.27 7.15
N ALA A 172 -0.96 -27.90 7.82
CA ALA A 172 0.22 -27.21 8.29
C ALA A 172 0.69 -26.36 7.12
N PRO A 173 0.95 -25.05 7.31
CA PRO A 173 1.38 -24.18 6.22
C PRO A 173 2.47 -24.93 5.47
N ARG A 174 2.25 -25.20 4.17
CA ARG A 174 3.23 -25.90 3.36
C ARG A 174 4.56 -25.21 3.59
N THR A 175 5.55 -25.94 4.08
CA THR A 175 6.90 -25.38 4.20
C THR A 175 7.40 -25.16 2.79
N TRP A 176 7.74 -23.93 2.47
CA TRP A 176 8.27 -23.57 1.16
C TRP A 176 9.79 -23.49 1.23
N ASP A 177 10.46 -23.96 0.18
CA ASP A 177 11.89 -23.76 0.04
C ASP A 177 12.17 -22.34 -0.44
N VAL A 178 13.08 -21.66 0.25
CA VAL A 178 13.52 -20.31 -0.10
C VAL A 178 14.88 -20.39 -0.75
N GLU A 179 14.98 -19.83 -1.95
CA GLU A 179 16.21 -19.77 -2.74
C GLU A 179 16.72 -18.33 -2.80
N VAL A 180 18.04 -18.15 -3.00
CA VAL A 180 18.58 -16.85 -3.36
C VAL A 180 18.12 -16.51 -4.79
N CYS A 181 17.65 -15.28 -5.00
CA CYS A 181 17.24 -14.82 -6.31
C CYS A 181 18.42 -14.91 -7.30
N GLY A 182 18.17 -15.50 -8.47
CA GLY A 182 19.16 -15.60 -9.53
C GLY A 182 19.31 -14.29 -10.32
N ILE A 183 20.11 -14.36 -11.38
CA ILE A 183 20.38 -13.24 -12.30
C ILE A 183 19.22 -12.96 -13.27
N ASP A 184 18.38 -13.96 -13.55
CA ASP A 184 17.21 -13.80 -14.41
C ASP A 184 16.10 -13.04 -13.68
N MET A 185 15.92 -11.80 -14.10
CA MET A 185 14.94 -10.87 -13.54
C MET A 185 13.62 -10.83 -14.31
N GLY A 186 13.49 -11.55 -15.42
CA GLY A 186 12.24 -11.62 -16.20
C GLY A 186 11.05 -12.09 -15.34
N PRO A 187 11.15 -13.24 -14.65
CA PRO A 187 10.09 -13.71 -13.76
C PRO A 187 9.81 -12.78 -12.58
N ILE A 188 10.82 -12.05 -12.10
CA ILE A 188 10.66 -11.07 -11.00
C ILE A 188 9.88 -9.85 -11.48
N HIS A 189 10.19 -9.34 -12.67
CA HIS A 189 9.45 -8.24 -13.30
C HIS A 189 8.00 -8.62 -13.62
N GLN A 190 7.76 -9.84 -14.09
CA GLN A 190 6.40 -10.36 -14.28
C GLN A 190 5.64 -10.40 -12.95
N LEU A 191 6.24 -10.95 -11.90
CA LEU A 191 5.60 -11.00 -10.58
C LEU A 191 5.35 -9.60 -10.00
N TRP A 192 6.28 -8.68 -10.22
CA TRP A 192 6.18 -7.27 -9.81
C TRP A 192 4.98 -6.58 -10.45
N THR A 193 4.86 -6.68 -11.78
CA THR A 193 3.76 -6.05 -12.53
C THR A 193 2.41 -6.72 -12.28
N GLU A 194 2.38 -8.03 -12.06
CA GLU A 194 1.17 -8.78 -11.69
C GLU A 194 0.63 -8.36 -10.31
N CYS A 195 1.52 -8.11 -9.34
CA CYS A 195 1.11 -7.98 -7.94
C CYS A 195 1.06 -6.54 -7.40
N LEU A 196 1.78 -5.60 -8.01
CA LEU A 196 1.79 -4.21 -7.59
C LEU A 196 0.86 -3.35 -8.46
N PRO A 197 0.25 -2.29 -7.89
CA PRO A 197 -0.50 -1.29 -8.63
C PRO A 197 0.31 -0.68 -9.79
N PRO A 198 -0.33 -0.29 -10.91
CA PRO A 198 0.34 0.28 -12.07
C PRO A 198 1.28 1.46 -11.77
N LYS A 199 0.96 2.29 -10.78
CA LYS A 199 1.82 3.42 -10.37
C LYS A 199 3.21 3.01 -9.88
N PHE A 200 3.39 1.77 -9.43
CA PHE A 200 4.68 1.22 -9.01
C PHE A 200 5.33 0.35 -10.09
N HIS A 201 4.79 0.31 -11.31
CA HIS A 201 5.41 -0.45 -12.39
C HIS A 201 6.65 0.27 -12.90
N LEU A 202 7.74 -0.49 -13.06
CA LEU A 202 8.98 -0.03 -13.62
C LEU A 202 9.30 -0.83 -14.89
N PRO A 203 9.94 -0.23 -15.90
CA PRO A 203 10.56 -1.00 -16.97
C PRO A 203 11.55 -2.02 -16.39
N GLN A 204 11.61 -3.21 -16.98
CA GLN A 204 12.45 -4.31 -16.47
C GLN A 204 13.90 -3.88 -16.24
N TYR A 205 14.50 -3.14 -17.18
CA TYR A 205 15.89 -2.68 -17.05
C TYR A 205 16.11 -1.78 -15.84
N GLN A 206 15.15 -0.92 -15.49
CA GLN A 206 15.27 -0.04 -14.32
C GLN A 206 15.15 -0.84 -13.03
N LEU A 207 14.20 -1.78 -12.99
CA LEU A 207 14.03 -2.66 -11.85
C LEU A 207 15.29 -3.49 -11.59
N VAL A 208 15.93 -4.00 -12.65
CA VAL A 208 17.22 -4.72 -12.56
C VAL A 208 18.29 -3.84 -11.92
N LEU A 209 18.47 -2.60 -12.39
CA LEU A 209 19.49 -1.68 -11.85
C LEU A 209 19.27 -1.33 -10.37
N LEU A 210 18.03 -1.28 -9.92
CA LEU A 210 17.70 -1.03 -8.50
C LEU A 210 17.90 -2.27 -7.63
N LEU A 211 17.59 -3.46 -8.14
CA LEU A 211 17.69 -4.71 -7.38
C LEU A 211 19.13 -5.24 -7.33
N GLN A 212 19.87 -5.17 -8.45
CA GLN A 212 21.23 -5.70 -8.53
C GLN A 212 22.24 -4.64 -8.09
N ARG A 213 22.48 -4.58 -6.77
CA ARG A 213 23.52 -3.73 -6.19
C ARG A 213 24.58 -4.55 -5.49
N ASP A 214 25.81 -4.41 -5.98
CA ASP A 214 26.96 -5.13 -5.44
C ASP A 214 27.16 -4.79 -3.95
N GLY A 215 27.44 -5.80 -3.14
CA GLY A 215 27.75 -5.64 -1.71
C GLY A 215 26.56 -5.34 -0.79
N PHE A 216 25.46 -4.78 -1.31
CA PHE A 216 24.34 -4.30 -0.50
C PHE A 216 23.04 -5.10 -0.70
N SER A 217 22.86 -5.78 -1.83
CA SER A 217 21.62 -6.48 -2.17
C SER A 217 21.72 -7.99 -1.97
N ARG A 218 20.70 -8.59 -1.36
CA ARG A 218 20.51 -10.05 -1.37
C ARG A 218 19.03 -10.37 -1.38
N HIS A 219 18.54 -10.98 -2.45
CA HIS A 219 17.10 -11.18 -2.63
C HIS A 219 16.74 -12.65 -2.57
N TYR A 220 15.47 -12.94 -2.28
CA TYR A 220 15.00 -14.30 -2.05
C TYR A 220 13.73 -14.58 -2.85
N VAL A 221 13.60 -15.82 -3.31
CA VAL A 221 12.44 -16.28 -4.08
C VAL A 221 11.91 -17.58 -3.51
N VAL A 222 10.63 -17.85 -3.78
CA VAL A 222 10.02 -19.16 -3.59
C VAL A 222 9.51 -19.64 -4.94
N ARG A 223 9.82 -20.89 -5.27
CA ARG A 223 9.35 -21.56 -6.49
C ARG A 223 8.31 -22.61 -6.18
N GLU A 224 7.34 -22.75 -7.08
CA GLU A 224 6.45 -23.91 -7.05
C GLU A 224 7.24 -25.18 -7.37
N PRO A 225 7.14 -26.25 -6.54
CA PRO A 225 7.96 -27.44 -6.72
C PRO A 225 7.79 -28.15 -8.06
N GLU A 226 6.59 -28.13 -8.63
CA GLU A 226 6.22 -28.88 -9.84
C GLU A 226 6.74 -28.23 -11.12
N ASN A 227 6.43 -26.95 -11.37
CA ASN A 227 6.79 -26.25 -12.62
C ASN A 227 7.94 -25.25 -12.45
N LYS A 228 8.49 -25.10 -11.23
CA LYS A 228 9.58 -24.18 -10.88
C LYS A 228 9.26 -22.69 -11.12
N GLN A 229 8.00 -22.33 -11.32
CA GLN A 229 7.56 -20.95 -11.44
C GLN A 229 7.85 -20.19 -10.15
N ILE A 230 8.35 -18.95 -10.26
CA ILE A 230 8.49 -18.06 -9.09
C ILE A 230 7.10 -17.61 -8.65
N VAL A 231 6.76 -17.91 -7.39
CA VAL A 231 5.45 -17.60 -6.80
C VAL A 231 5.56 -16.61 -5.63
N GLY A 232 6.78 -16.30 -5.19
CA GLY A 232 7.04 -15.26 -4.20
C GLY A 232 8.44 -14.68 -4.36
N PHE A 233 8.58 -13.42 -3.99
CA PHE A 233 9.81 -12.65 -4.08
C PHE A 233 9.95 -11.72 -2.87
N CYS A 234 11.17 -11.60 -2.35
CA CYS A 234 11.53 -10.69 -1.27
C CYS A 234 12.82 -9.97 -1.62
N ALA A 235 12.73 -8.66 -1.84
CA ALA A 235 13.89 -7.79 -2.01
C ALA A 235 14.41 -7.36 -0.63
N THR A 236 15.71 -7.51 -0.40
CA THR A 236 16.38 -7.05 0.81
C THR A 236 17.68 -6.33 0.52
N PHE A 237 17.99 -5.33 1.34
CA PHE A 237 19.23 -4.56 1.30
C PHE A 237 19.86 -4.48 2.69
N THR A 238 21.18 -4.40 2.76
CA THR A 238 21.94 -4.01 3.95
C THR A 238 22.74 -2.78 3.61
N THR A 239 22.46 -1.63 4.24
CA THR A 239 23.09 -0.34 3.90
C THR A 239 23.68 0.33 5.15
N TYR A 240 24.68 1.19 4.96
CA TYR A 240 25.15 2.04 6.05
C TYR A 240 24.17 3.19 6.25
N PRO A 241 23.73 3.46 7.49
CA PRO A 241 22.75 4.51 7.76
C PRO A 241 23.39 5.91 7.80
N ASP A 242 24.63 6.02 8.30
CA ASP A 242 25.17 7.27 8.85
C ASP A 242 26.64 7.55 8.47
N GLY A 243 27.12 7.27 7.26
CA GLY A 243 28.52 7.49 6.84
C GLY A 243 29.62 6.74 7.64
N GLY A 244 29.28 6.18 8.81
CA GLY A 244 30.10 5.35 9.68
C GLY A 244 29.96 3.88 9.30
N GLN A 245 31.07 3.14 9.39
CA GLN A 245 31.18 1.78 8.87
C GLN A 245 30.77 0.68 9.87
N GLU A 246 30.24 1.03 11.03
CA GLU A 246 30.01 0.07 12.12
C GLU A 246 28.56 -0.43 12.23
N ASN A 247 27.60 0.40 11.82
CA ASN A 247 26.17 0.12 11.93
C ASN A 247 25.58 -0.15 10.55
N LEU A 248 24.76 -1.19 10.42
CA LEU A 248 24.03 -1.51 9.21
C LEU A 248 22.53 -1.51 9.45
N LEU A 249 21.81 -1.01 8.45
CA LEU A 249 20.37 -1.08 8.32
C LEU A 249 19.98 -2.27 7.45
N GLY A 250 19.23 -3.22 7.99
CA GLY A 250 18.61 -4.31 7.23
C GLY A 250 17.23 -3.92 6.73
N SER A 251 17.04 -3.84 5.42
CA SER A 251 15.79 -3.45 4.78
C SER A 251 15.09 -4.66 4.17
N VAL A 252 13.82 -4.87 4.50
CA VAL A 252 12.90 -5.66 3.67
C VAL A 252 12.18 -4.69 2.75
N ALA A 253 12.79 -4.43 1.59
CA ALA A 253 12.35 -3.38 0.68
C ALA A 253 10.97 -3.68 0.07
N VAL A 254 10.77 -4.92 -0.36
CA VAL A 254 9.53 -5.39 -1.00
C VAL A 254 9.32 -6.88 -0.68
N LEU A 255 8.08 -7.26 -0.39
CA LEU A 255 7.65 -8.65 -0.25
C LEU A 255 6.40 -8.89 -1.11
N ILE A 256 6.50 -9.74 -2.12
CA ILE A 256 5.44 -10.04 -3.06
C ILE A 256 5.14 -11.55 -3.06
N VAL A 257 3.84 -11.88 -3.10
CA VAL A 257 3.35 -13.24 -3.29
C VAL A 257 2.31 -13.22 -4.40
N LYS A 258 2.51 -14.09 -5.40
CA LYS A 258 1.60 -14.29 -6.52
C LYS A 258 0.18 -14.52 -6.02
N ASN A 259 -0.82 -13.87 -6.63
CA ASN A 259 -2.16 -13.81 -6.05
C ASN A 259 -2.76 -15.20 -5.78
N SER A 260 -2.60 -16.13 -6.72
CA SER A 260 -3.07 -17.52 -6.61
C SER A 260 -2.35 -18.35 -5.54
N TYR A 261 -1.21 -17.89 -5.00
CA TYR A 261 -0.41 -18.55 -3.97
C TYR A 261 -0.47 -17.87 -2.60
N ARG A 262 -1.28 -16.82 -2.45
CA ARG A 262 -1.54 -16.17 -1.16
C ARG A 262 -2.31 -17.11 -0.22
N GLY A 263 -2.16 -16.90 1.10
CA GLY A 263 -2.76 -17.77 2.12
C GLY A 263 -2.08 -19.14 2.30
N ARG A 264 -1.06 -19.48 1.51
CA ARG A 264 -0.39 -20.79 1.52
C ARG A 264 0.93 -20.83 2.33
N GLY A 265 1.27 -19.76 3.06
CA GLY A 265 2.50 -19.67 3.85
C GLY A 265 3.75 -19.15 3.10
N VAL A 266 3.67 -18.89 1.79
CA VAL A 266 4.80 -18.36 0.97
C VAL A 266 5.38 -17.08 1.58
N GLY A 267 4.54 -16.06 1.79
CA GLY A 267 4.99 -14.77 2.33
C GLY A 267 5.57 -14.88 3.73
N LEU A 268 5.02 -15.77 4.57
CA LEU A 268 5.54 -15.99 5.94
C LEU A 268 6.94 -16.61 5.89
N THR A 269 7.12 -17.59 5.00
CA THR A 269 8.40 -18.28 4.78
C THR A 269 9.46 -17.29 4.29
N LEU A 270 9.15 -16.51 3.25
CA LEU A 270 10.05 -15.48 2.72
C LEU A 270 10.43 -14.44 3.76
N HIS A 271 9.44 -13.88 4.46
CA HIS A 271 9.66 -12.87 5.48
C HIS A 271 10.56 -13.37 6.62
N ASN A 272 10.23 -14.53 7.19
CA ASN A 272 11.00 -15.08 8.30
C ASN A 272 12.42 -15.45 7.88
N TYR A 273 12.58 -16.00 6.67
CA TYR A 273 13.89 -16.30 6.12
C TYR A 273 14.71 -15.02 5.91
N ALA A 274 14.14 -14.02 5.22
CA ALA A 274 14.78 -12.74 4.94
C ALA A 274 15.25 -12.03 6.23
N LEU A 275 14.37 -11.89 7.22
CA LEU A 275 14.73 -11.26 8.50
C LEU A 275 15.83 -12.01 9.23
N LYS A 276 15.77 -13.35 9.25
CA LYS A 276 16.80 -14.18 9.87
C LYS A 276 18.15 -14.01 9.18
N GLN A 277 18.19 -13.84 7.86
CA GLN A 277 19.44 -13.57 7.14
C GLN A 277 19.96 -12.17 7.46
N LEU A 278 19.10 -11.15 7.44
CA LEU A 278 19.50 -9.78 7.80
C LEU A 278 20.07 -9.70 9.23
N GLN A 279 19.43 -10.35 10.20
CA GLN A 279 19.91 -10.41 11.60
C GLN A 279 21.24 -11.15 11.77
N ARG A 280 21.59 -12.05 10.84
CA ARG A 280 22.87 -12.76 10.86
C ARG A 280 24.01 -11.94 10.24
N THR A 281 23.70 -10.91 9.47
CA THR A 281 24.70 -10.02 8.90
C THR A 281 25.31 -9.17 10.00
N ARG A 282 26.63 -9.30 10.19
CA ARG A 282 27.38 -8.55 11.20
C ARG A 282 27.19 -7.04 10.98
N GLY A 283 26.89 -6.32 12.05
CA GLY A 283 26.66 -4.87 12.03
C GLY A 283 25.19 -4.48 11.88
N VAL A 284 24.29 -5.38 11.49
CA VAL A 284 22.86 -5.07 11.39
C VAL A 284 22.27 -4.86 12.79
N ASN A 285 21.93 -3.62 13.11
CA ASN A 285 21.39 -3.22 14.41
C ASN A 285 19.92 -2.73 14.32
N ARG A 286 19.41 -2.56 13.10
CA ARG A 286 18.06 -2.09 12.79
C ARG A 286 17.49 -2.86 11.61
N LEU A 287 16.22 -3.22 11.72
CA LEU A 287 15.44 -3.82 10.64
C LEU A 287 14.27 -2.91 10.30
N GLN A 288 13.99 -2.75 9.02
CA GLN A 288 12.84 -1.95 8.56
C GLN A 288 12.04 -2.64 7.45
N LEU A 289 10.79 -2.21 7.32
CA LEU A 289 9.97 -2.48 6.14
C LEU A 289 10.07 -1.27 5.21
N GLY A 290 10.29 -1.51 3.92
CA GLY A 290 10.76 -0.48 3.00
C GLY A 290 12.29 -0.41 2.97
N SER A 291 12.84 0.53 2.20
CA SER A 291 14.28 0.73 2.06
C SER A 291 14.66 2.20 2.10
N ALA A 292 15.84 2.52 2.65
CA ALA A 292 16.38 3.87 2.64
C ALA A 292 16.76 4.29 1.22
N PHE A 293 17.80 3.66 0.65
CA PHE A 293 18.23 3.78 -0.75
C PHE A 293 18.84 2.45 -1.23
N PRO A 294 18.58 1.99 -2.48
CA PRO A 294 17.52 2.47 -3.37
C PRO A 294 16.16 2.41 -2.68
N ARG A 295 15.33 3.42 -2.92
CA ARG A 295 14.02 3.54 -2.29
C ARG A 295 12.95 3.00 -3.23
N LEU A 296 12.67 1.71 -3.12
CA LEU A 296 11.55 1.12 -3.83
C LEU A 296 10.24 1.56 -3.15
N LEU A 297 10.12 1.32 -1.86
CA LEU A 297 9.00 1.80 -1.06
C LEU A 297 9.59 2.41 0.21
N TYR A 298 9.09 3.58 0.63
CA TYR A 298 9.55 4.20 1.87
C TYR A 298 9.22 3.32 3.08
N GLY A 299 8.03 2.72 3.08
CA GLY A 299 7.54 1.85 4.14
C GLY A 299 6.43 0.94 3.65
N VAL A 300 5.53 0.52 4.54
CA VAL A 300 4.36 -0.29 4.16
C VAL A 300 3.30 0.62 3.53
N PRO A 301 2.92 0.43 2.25
CA PRO A 301 1.93 1.29 1.62
C PRO A 301 0.57 1.19 2.34
N SER A 302 -0.06 2.33 2.59
CA SER A 302 -1.31 2.41 3.37
C SER A 302 -2.52 1.83 2.65
N ASP A 303 -2.50 1.83 1.32
CA ASP A 303 -3.63 1.37 0.50
C ASP A 303 -3.58 -0.15 0.22
N PHE A 304 -2.71 -0.90 0.92
CA PHE A 304 -2.54 -2.34 0.73
C PHE A 304 -3.03 -3.15 1.94
N PHE A 305 -3.57 -4.33 1.66
CA PHE A 305 -4.04 -5.32 2.65
C PHE A 305 -2.93 -5.96 3.50
N SER A 306 -1.70 -5.45 3.46
CA SER A 306 -0.52 -6.03 4.10
C SER A 306 -0.27 -5.50 5.52
N ARG A 307 -0.87 -4.37 5.93
CA ARG A 307 -0.65 -3.76 7.25
C ARG A 307 -0.86 -4.77 8.38
N ASP A 308 -2.06 -5.32 8.48
CA ASP A 308 -2.41 -6.28 9.55
C ASP A 308 -1.58 -7.56 9.46
N TRP A 309 -1.14 -7.93 8.25
CA TRP A 309 -0.27 -9.08 8.05
C TRP A 309 1.09 -8.88 8.72
N PHE A 310 1.68 -7.69 8.58
CA PHE A 310 2.93 -7.34 9.26
C PHE A 310 2.71 -7.09 10.76
N SER A 311 1.61 -6.45 11.17
CA SER A 311 1.31 -6.21 12.60
C SER A 311 1.21 -7.51 13.40
N ARG A 312 0.55 -8.54 12.85
CA ARG A 312 0.51 -9.89 13.44
C ARG A 312 1.87 -10.59 13.55
N ARG A 313 2.93 -10.01 12.97
CA ARG A 313 4.31 -10.51 12.98
C ARG A 313 5.26 -9.64 13.81
N GLY A 314 4.69 -8.76 14.65
CA GLY A 314 5.44 -7.97 15.62
C GLY A 314 6.03 -6.68 15.05
N TRP A 315 5.50 -6.18 13.94
CA TRP A 315 5.78 -4.84 13.43
C TRP A 315 4.75 -3.88 14.02
N ASN A 316 5.17 -2.95 14.89
CA ASN A 316 4.24 -1.97 15.45
C ASN A 316 3.96 -0.86 14.43
N MET A 317 2.69 -0.62 14.08
CA MET A 317 2.29 0.34 13.04
C MET A 317 1.26 1.38 13.51
N ASP A 318 0.83 1.28 14.76
CA ASP A 318 -0.18 2.18 15.36
C ASP A 318 0.39 2.87 16.62
N GLY A 319 1.72 2.96 16.71
CA GLY A 319 2.42 3.61 17.81
C GLY A 319 2.78 5.06 17.52
N PHE A 320 3.17 5.77 18.58
CA PHE A 320 3.53 7.20 18.51
C PHE A 320 5.05 7.45 18.46
N GLN A 321 5.86 6.40 18.67
CA GLN A 321 7.32 6.52 18.65
C GLN A 321 7.87 6.40 17.23
N PRO A 322 9.07 6.96 16.95
CA PRO A 322 9.77 6.75 15.68
C PRO A 322 9.81 5.27 15.29
N GLY A 323 9.46 4.98 14.02
CA GLY A 323 9.42 3.61 13.51
C GLY A 323 8.23 2.77 13.92
N GLN A 324 7.21 3.36 14.54
CA GLN A 324 5.99 2.64 14.93
C GLN A 324 4.78 2.99 14.05
N GLY A 325 5.00 3.34 12.78
CA GLY A 325 3.94 3.63 11.82
C GLY A 325 3.62 5.11 11.64
N GLN A 326 4.63 5.98 11.79
CA GLN A 326 4.47 7.37 11.36
C GLN A 326 4.10 7.41 9.86
N GLU A 327 3.16 8.27 9.53
CA GLU A 327 2.74 8.47 8.15
C GLU A 327 3.82 9.22 7.36
N VAL A 328 4.09 8.71 6.17
CA VAL A 328 5.04 9.29 5.23
C VAL A 328 4.39 9.33 3.85
N SER A 329 4.49 10.47 3.18
CA SER A 329 3.86 10.70 1.88
C SER A 329 4.89 11.13 0.84
N ASP A 330 4.72 10.58 -0.35
CA ASP A 330 5.34 11.06 -1.56
C ASP A 330 4.36 12.02 -2.26
N TRP A 331 4.86 13.11 -2.81
CA TRP A 331 4.06 14.19 -3.36
C TRP A 331 4.44 14.50 -4.80
N LEU A 332 3.46 14.92 -5.60
CA LEU A 332 3.63 15.37 -6.97
C LEU A 332 3.02 16.75 -7.15
N LEU A 333 3.80 17.69 -7.67
CA LEU A 333 3.36 19.03 -8.04
C LEU A 333 3.52 19.22 -9.54
N LYS A 334 2.47 19.68 -10.21
CA LYS A 334 2.62 20.31 -11.53
C LYS A 334 2.92 21.79 -11.33
N PHE A 335 3.88 22.33 -12.06
CA PHE A 335 4.29 23.73 -11.84
C PHE A 335 3.16 24.73 -12.11
N GLU A 336 2.24 24.41 -13.02
CA GLU A 336 1.03 25.20 -13.29
C GLU A 336 0.04 25.24 -12.12
N ASP A 337 0.05 24.23 -11.25
CA ASP A 337 -0.81 24.15 -10.07
C ASP A 337 -0.23 24.94 -8.88
N MET A 338 1.04 25.39 -8.97
CA MET A 338 1.69 26.12 -7.89
C MET A 338 1.14 27.55 -7.79
N PRO A 339 0.59 27.96 -6.63
CA PRO A 339 0.05 29.31 -6.48
C PRO A 339 1.12 30.37 -6.69
N ALA A 340 0.79 31.43 -7.44
CA ALA A 340 1.66 32.59 -7.56
C ALA A 340 1.86 33.24 -6.18
N LYS A 341 3.10 33.30 -5.70
CA LYS A 341 3.43 33.87 -4.40
C LYS A 341 4.43 35.02 -4.54
N SER A 342 4.14 36.12 -3.87
CA SER A 342 5.10 37.20 -3.63
C SER A 342 5.69 36.98 -2.24
N PHE A 343 6.94 36.53 -2.19
CA PHE A 343 7.66 36.34 -0.95
C PHE A 343 8.43 37.62 -0.61
N SER A 344 8.17 38.24 0.55
CA SER A 344 9.05 39.30 1.07
C SER A 344 10.44 38.72 1.31
N SER A 345 11.55 39.40 1.01
CA SER A 345 12.88 38.78 1.15
C SER A 345 13.15 38.26 2.56
N ALA A 346 12.63 38.90 3.61
CA ALA A 346 12.72 38.48 5.01
C ALA A 346 14.14 38.05 5.46
N GLY A 347 15.19 38.55 4.79
CA GLY A 347 16.57 38.14 5.02
C GLY A 347 16.98 36.77 4.47
N LEU A 348 16.04 36.02 3.87
CA LEU A 348 16.28 34.69 3.31
C LEU A 348 16.65 34.76 1.83
N THR A 349 17.70 34.03 1.45
CA THR A 349 18.10 33.82 0.05
C THR A 349 18.20 32.34 -0.27
N PHE A 350 17.92 31.97 -1.52
CA PHE A 350 17.97 30.58 -1.97
C PHE A 350 18.73 30.49 -3.28
N ARG A 351 19.67 29.55 -3.38
CA ARG A 351 20.55 29.39 -4.54
C ARG A 351 21.13 27.98 -4.61
N ARG A 352 21.76 27.65 -5.75
CA ARG A 352 22.57 26.44 -5.87
C ARG A 352 23.80 26.50 -4.95
N CYS A 353 24.23 25.34 -4.50
CA CYS A 353 25.46 25.16 -3.75
C CYS A 353 26.67 25.44 -4.65
N ASP A 354 27.64 26.17 -4.13
CA ASP A 354 28.95 26.31 -4.75
C ASP A 354 29.90 25.17 -4.32
N MET A 355 30.92 24.87 -5.12
CA MET A 355 31.91 23.85 -4.75
C MET A 355 32.67 24.17 -3.46
N MET A 356 32.91 25.46 -3.17
CA MET A 356 33.71 25.89 -2.01
C MET A 356 33.02 25.63 -0.67
N GLU A 357 31.69 25.57 -0.65
CA GLU A 357 30.90 25.36 0.57
C GLU A 357 30.30 23.94 0.67
N TYR A 358 30.47 23.11 -0.36
CA TYR A 358 29.88 21.76 -0.39
C TYR A 358 30.32 20.86 0.77
N HIS A 359 31.58 20.94 1.21
CA HIS A 359 32.05 20.22 2.40
C HIS A 359 31.35 20.69 3.69
N GLN A 360 30.99 21.98 3.78
CA GLN A 360 30.19 22.50 4.88
C GLN A 360 28.77 21.93 4.83
N VAL A 361 28.19 21.76 3.64
CA VAL A 361 26.89 21.09 3.46
C VAL A 361 26.94 19.64 3.97
N LEU A 362 27.96 18.87 3.62
CA LEU A 362 28.12 17.49 4.12
C LEU A 362 28.17 17.42 5.65
N ALA A 363 28.90 18.35 6.29
CA ALA A 363 28.97 18.43 7.75
C ALA A 363 27.62 18.79 8.39
N ILE A 364 26.87 19.71 7.77
CA ILE A 364 25.52 20.10 8.22
C ILE A 364 24.56 18.92 8.11
N VAL A 365 24.51 18.27 6.94
CA VAL A 365 23.63 17.12 6.70
C VAL A 365 23.97 16.00 7.66
N SER A 366 25.25 15.65 7.82
CA SER A 366 25.70 14.63 8.76
C SER A 366 25.20 14.87 10.20
N ARG A 367 25.27 16.12 10.67
CA ARG A 367 24.77 16.50 12.00
C ARG A 367 23.25 16.39 12.10
N ASP A 368 22.52 16.90 11.11
CA ASP A 368 21.05 16.91 11.15
C ASP A 368 20.48 15.50 11.04
N VAL A 369 21.03 14.65 10.17
CA VAL A 369 20.55 13.27 10.00
C VAL A 369 20.81 12.43 11.24
N ALA A 370 21.95 12.61 11.91
CA ALA A 370 22.23 11.95 13.18
C ALA A 370 21.28 12.39 14.30
N ARG A 371 20.88 13.67 14.31
CA ARG A 371 19.92 14.22 15.29
C ARG A 371 18.49 13.74 15.03
N LYS A 372 18.07 13.68 13.77
CA LYS A 372 16.71 13.34 13.34
C LYS A 372 16.51 11.87 13.00
N ASP A 373 17.55 11.05 13.07
CA ASP A 373 17.53 9.60 12.75
C ASP A 373 17.08 9.33 11.28
N ASN A 374 17.49 10.20 10.36
CA ASN A 374 17.16 10.12 8.93
C ASN A 374 18.17 9.26 8.16
N MET A 375 17.80 8.01 7.86
CA MET A 375 18.75 7.03 7.33
C MET A 375 19.08 7.21 5.84
N GLY A 376 20.39 7.16 5.52
CA GLY A 376 20.91 7.14 4.15
C GLY A 376 20.94 8.49 3.44
N TRP A 377 20.49 9.57 4.08
CA TRP A 377 20.49 10.91 3.48
C TRP A 377 21.90 11.45 3.27
N TYR A 378 22.81 11.24 4.23
CA TYR A 378 24.21 11.66 4.09
C TYR A 378 24.85 11.07 2.83
N ASP A 379 24.65 9.78 2.57
CA ASP A 379 25.23 9.09 1.41
C ASP A 379 24.72 9.68 0.08
N GLN A 380 23.44 10.10 0.02
CA GLN A 380 22.91 10.77 -1.18
C GLN A 380 23.65 12.06 -1.50
N TYR A 381 23.97 12.85 -0.48
CA TYR A 381 24.80 14.04 -0.67
C TYR A 381 26.23 13.64 -0.97
N CYS A 382 26.86 12.77 -0.18
CA CYS A 382 28.27 12.37 -0.31
C CYS A 382 28.59 11.79 -1.70
N ASN A 383 27.65 11.08 -2.33
CA ASN A 383 27.82 10.52 -3.67
C ASN A 383 27.95 11.57 -4.79
N LEU A 384 27.65 12.85 -4.50
CA LEU A 384 27.83 13.94 -5.45
C LEU A 384 29.29 14.44 -5.48
N ASP A 385 30.10 14.11 -4.49
CA ASP A 385 31.48 14.60 -4.38
C ASP A 385 32.31 14.21 -5.60
N GLY A 386 33.04 15.18 -6.16
CA GLY A 386 33.79 15.03 -7.40
C GLY A 386 32.94 14.92 -8.68
N THR A 387 31.62 15.10 -8.62
CA THR A 387 30.73 15.11 -9.78
C THR A 387 30.24 16.53 -10.11
N PRO A 388 29.80 16.81 -11.35
CA PRO A 388 29.15 18.09 -11.66
C PRO A 388 27.78 18.27 -10.97
N HIS A 389 27.25 17.23 -10.32
CA HIS A 389 25.94 17.25 -9.67
C HIS A 389 25.96 17.88 -8.27
N ILE A 390 27.09 18.43 -7.82
CA ILE A 390 27.13 19.29 -6.62
C ILE A 390 26.17 20.48 -6.76
N GLU A 391 26.02 21.00 -7.99
CA GLU A 391 25.09 22.10 -8.30
C GLU A 391 23.61 21.72 -8.15
N ASP A 392 23.29 20.42 -8.07
CA ASP A 392 21.92 19.94 -7.84
C ASP A 392 21.48 20.17 -6.37
N VAL A 393 22.41 20.54 -5.48
CA VAL A 393 22.12 20.93 -4.11
C VAL A 393 21.62 22.37 -4.07
N VAL A 394 20.47 22.58 -3.42
CA VAL A 394 19.87 23.90 -3.20
C VAL A 394 20.03 24.29 -1.74
N LEU A 395 20.55 25.49 -1.50
CA LEU A 395 20.75 26.06 -0.17
C LEU A 395 19.72 27.15 0.11
N GLY A 396 19.19 27.15 1.33
CA GLY A 396 18.51 28.30 1.93
C GLY A 396 19.43 28.96 2.95
N LEU A 397 19.57 30.27 2.86
CA LEU A 397 20.51 31.07 3.64
C LEU A 397 19.78 32.20 4.37
N GLU A 398 20.13 32.43 5.63
CA GLU A 398 19.81 33.65 6.37
C GLU A 398 21.12 34.43 6.58
N GLY A 399 21.30 35.52 5.83
CA GLY A 399 22.62 36.12 5.65
C GLY A 399 23.59 35.10 5.03
N ASP A 400 24.71 34.82 5.71
CA ASP A 400 25.70 33.82 5.29
C ASP A 400 25.48 32.44 5.96
N THR A 401 24.44 32.30 6.79
CA THR A 401 24.18 31.07 7.54
C THR A 401 23.28 30.15 6.73
N ILE A 402 23.73 28.92 6.46
CA ILE A 402 22.88 27.89 5.86
C ILE A 402 21.81 27.49 6.87
N VAL A 403 20.54 27.61 6.47
CA VAL A 403 19.35 27.25 7.26
C VAL A 403 18.53 26.13 6.63
N ALA A 404 18.74 25.86 5.34
CA ALA A 404 18.11 24.73 4.67
C ALA A 404 18.99 24.18 3.54
N VAL A 405 18.83 22.88 3.28
CA VAL A 405 19.50 22.15 2.19
C VAL A 405 18.48 21.20 1.56
N ALA A 406 18.40 21.15 0.24
CA ALA A 406 17.63 20.16 -0.51
C ALA A 406 18.47 19.61 -1.66
N LEU A 407 18.22 18.36 -2.06
CA LEU A 407 18.85 17.77 -3.23
C LEU A 407 17.81 17.66 -4.35
N THR A 408 18.01 18.41 -5.43
CA THR A 408 17.25 18.23 -6.67
C THR A 408 17.88 17.14 -7.52
N TYR A 409 17.14 16.57 -8.45
CA TYR A 409 17.71 15.70 -9.48
C TYR A 409 16.81 15.62 -10.71
N ILE A 410 17.43 15.40 -11.86
CA ILE A 410 16.72 15.15 -13.13
C ILE A 410 16.95 13.69 -13.55
N PRO A 411 15.88 12.93 -13.83
CA PRO A 411 16.03 11.59 -14.37
C PRO A 411 16.89 11.57 -15.66
N ASN A 412 17.81 10.61 -15.73
CA ASN A 412 18.72 10.40 -16.87
C ASN A 412 19.79 11.50 -17.10
N SER A 413 19.96 12.45 -16.18
CA SER A 413 21.06 13.43 -16.28
C SER A 413 22.44 12.86 -15.92
N GLY A 414 22.48 11.65 -15.37
CA GLY A 414 23.66 11.08 -14.72
C GLY A 414 23.72 11.32 -13.21
N SER A 415 22.76 12.07 -12.65
CA SER A 415 22.70 12.37 -11.21
C SER A 415 22.67 11.09 -10.35
N PRO A 416 23.58 10.95 -9.37
CA PRO A 416 23.61 9.81 -8.46
C PRO A 416 22.27 9.56 -7.74
N ALA A 417 21.57 10.62 -7.32
CA ALA A 417 20.27 10.51 -6.64
C ALA A 417 19.20 9.84 -7.53
N GLY A 418 19.23 10.13 -8.84
CA GLY A 418 18.32 9.51 -9.80
C GLY A 418 18.51 8.00 -9.98
N ASN A 419 19.65 7.44 -9.54
CA ASN A 419 19.91 5.99 -9.57
C ASN A 419 19.28 5.25 -8.37
N ASP A 420 18.91 5.98 -7.32
CA ASP A 420 18.34 5.42 -6.10
C ASP A 420 16.83 5.69 -5.98
N LEU A 421 16.32 6.67 -6.72
CA LEU A 421 14.95 7.16 -6.66
C LEU A 421 14.25 7.04 -8.03
N PRO A 422 13.49 5.95 -8.27
CA PRO A 422 12.98 5.67 -9.61
C PRO A 422 11.71 6.45 -9.97
N TRP A 423 11.02 7.04 -9.00
CA TRP A 423 9.63 7.45 -9.19
C TRP A 423 9.45 8.71 -10.03
N ALA A 424 10.34 9.71 -9.91
CA ALA A 424 10.34 10.86 -10.84
C ALA A 424 10.43 10.39 -12.30
N LYS A 425 11.36 9.45 -12.58
CA LYS A 425 11.53 8.86 -13.92
C LYS A 425 10.31 8.06 -14.38
N ALA A 426 9.66 7.36 -13.46
CA ALA A 426 8.47 6.54 -13.76
C ALA A 426 7.22 7.40 -14.02
N ILE A 427 7.12 8.57 -13.39
CA ILE A 427 6.00 9.51 -13.57
C ILE A 427 6.01 10.12 -14.96
N GLY A 428 7.17 10.55 -15.45
CA GLY A 428 7.28 11.17 -16.77
C GLY A 428 8.68 11.69 -17.09
N ALA A 429 8.96 11.92 -18.37
CA ALA A 429 10.22 12.52 -18.82
C ALA A 429 10.35 14.01 -18.43
N ASP A 430 9.26 14.65 -18.03
CA ASP A 430 9.16 16.05 -17.61
C ASP A 430 9.06 16.21 -16.09
N ALA A 431 9.29 15.15 -15.32
CA ALA A 431 9.28 15.18 -13.86
C ALA A 431 10.70 15.18 -13.29
N GLY A 432 11.04 16.25 -12.56
CA GLY A 432 12.23 16.32 -11.72
C GLY A 432 11.92 15.83 -10.31
N GLY A 433 12.95 15.55 -9.52
CA GLY A 433 12.81 15.12 -8.13
C GLY A 433 13.47 16.08 -7.15
N VAL A 434 12.95 16.12 -5.93
CA VAL A 434 13.59 16.69 -4.74
C VAL A 434 13.57 15.66 -3.63
N THR A 435 14.70 15.47 -2.98
CA THR A 435 14.87 14.52 -1.87
C THR A 435 15.70 15.12 -0.75
N CYS A 436 15.74 14.40 0.38
CA CYS A 436 16.63 14.65 1.52
C CYS A 436 16.60 16.09 2.07
N ILE A 437 15.41 16.72 2.10
CA ILE A 437 15.26 18.12 2.55
C ILE A 437 15.60 18.26 4.04
N CYS A 438 16.70 18.96 4.32
CA CYS A 438 17.19 19.29 5.65
C CYS A 438 16.85 20.75 5.98
N ILE A 439 15.99 20.97 6.98
CA ILE A 439 15.78 22.30 7.58
C ILE A 439 16.43 22.32 8.96
N ILE A 440 17.32 23.29 9.18
CA ILE A 440 18.04 23.47 10.43
C ILE A 440 17.14 24.25 11.38
N ASP A 441 16.55 23.54 12.34
CA ASP A 441 15.56 24.05 13.29
C ASP A 441 16.06 23.95 14.74
N ASP A 442 17.38 24.00 14.92
CA ASP A 442 18.05 23.87 16.21
C ASP A 442 17.82 25.09 17.12
N HIS A 443 17.42 26.22 16.53
CA HIS A 443 17.12 27.46 17.23
C HIS A 443 15.60 27.68 17.35
N PRO A 444 15.08 28.06 18.54
CA PRO A 444 13.65 28.28 18.75
C PRO A 444 13.00 29.29 17.78
N GLU A 445 13.76 30.29 17.33
CA GLU A 445 13.31 31.29 16.37
C GLU A 445 13.07 30.70 14.97
N MET A 446 13.88 29.71 14.57
CA MET A 446 13.76 29.00 13.29
C MET A 446 12.57 28.04 13.23
N VAL A 447 12.11 27.53 14.39
CA VAL A 447 10.90 26.68 14.44
C VAL A 447 9.68 27.45 13.94
N ASN A 448 9.59 28.75 14.23
CA ASN A 448 8.48 29.61 13.80
C ASN A 448 8.55 30.01 12.32
N SER A 449 9.71 29.84 11.66
CA SER A 449 9.91 30.18 10.24
C SER A 449 10.01 28.95 9.32
N ARG A 450 10.02 27.74 9.88
CA ARG A 450 10.20 26.46 9.17
C ARG A 450 9.33 26.32 7.92
N ASP A 451 8.04 26.61 8.02
CA ASP A 451 7.11 26.51 6.88
C ASP A 451 7.46 27.53 5.79
N SER A 452 7.85 28.76 6.18
CA SER A 452 8.29 29.78 5.23
C SER A 452 9.55 29.36 4.50
N VAL A 453 10.52 28.81 5.23
CA VAL A 453 11.79 28.29 4.68
C VAL A 453 11.50 27.14 3.72
N MET A 454 10.67 26.16 4.11
CA MET A 454 10.27 25.04 3.26
C MET A 454 9.61 25.51 1.96
N ILE A 455 8.62 26.40 2.06
CA ILE A 455 7.88 26.90 0.90
C ILE A 455 8.81 27.59 -0.11
N ARG A 456 9.72 28.43 0.38
CA ARG A 456 10.66 29.19 -0.48
C ARG A 456 11.76 28.30 -1.06
N LEU A 457 12.22 27.30 -0.30
CA LEU A 457 13.14 26.29 -0.79
C LEU A 457 12.50 25.50 -1.95
N LEU A 458 11.26 25.05 -1.78
CA LEU A 458 10.53 24.34 -2.83
C LEU A 458 10.25 25.23 -4.05
N ASP A 459 9.92 26.51 -3.85
CA ASP A 459 9.81 27.49 -4.95
C ASP A 459 11.12 27.62 -5.74
N MET A 460 12.27 27.63 -5.04
CA MET A 460 13.57 27.62 -5.72
C MET A 460 13.85 26.32 -6.45
N CYS A 461 13.56 25.16 -5.86
CA CYS A 461 13.68 23.87 -6.54
C CYS A 461 12.81 23.82 -7.81
N VAL A 462 11.58 24.32 -7.75
CA VAL A 462 10.67 24.40 -8.91
C VAL A 462 11.27 25.28 -10.01
N LYS A 463 11.78 26.47 -9.68
CA LYS A 463 12.43 27.37 -10.65
C LYS A 463 13.62 26.71 -11.35
N LEU A 464 14.52 26.10 -10.58
CA LEU A 464 15.71 25.44 -11.12
C LEU A 464 15.36 24.26 -12.02
N LEU A 465 14.40 23.42 -11.61
CA LEU A 465 13.92 22.30 -12.43
C LEU A 465 13.20 22.80 -13.70
N ALA A 466 12.43 23.89 -13.61
CA ALA A 466 11.75 24.51 -14.75
C ALA A 466 12.75 25.08 -15.78
N GLU A 467 13.81 25.73 -15.32
CA GLU A 467 14.92 26.21 -16.18
C GLU A 467 15.59 25.06 -16.94
N GLN A 468 15.61 23.87 -16.35
CA GLN A 468 16.13 22.64 -16.94
C GLN A 468 15.07 21.86 -17.75
N GLY A 469 13.90 22.44 -17.99
CA GLY A 469 12.86 21.91 -18.88
C GLY A 469 11.86 20.95 -18.22
N MET A 470 11.92 20.76 -16.90
CA MET A 470 10.90 20.00 -16.17
C MET A 470 9.60 20.81 -16.04
N ARG A 471 8.50 20.10 -15.84
CA ARG A 471 7.15 20.67 -15.66
C ARG A 471 6.47 20.19 -14.38
N GLN A 472 7.05 19.18 -13.74
CA GLN A 472 6.53 18.55 -12.56
C GLN A 472 7.67 18.29 -11.56
N LEU A 473 7.34 18.33 -10.28
CA LEU A 473 8.23 18.03 -9.17
C LEU A 473 7.67 16.85 -8.37
N PHE A 474 8.47 15.81 -8.23
CA PHE A 474 8.25 14.71 -7.31
C PHE A 474 9.06 14.92 -6.02
N ILE A 475 8.43 14.77 -4.87
CA ILE A 475 9.10 14.81 -3.56
C ILE A 475 8.83 13.50 -2.84
N ASP A 476 9.89 12.83 -2.41
CA ASP A 476 9.77 11.56 -1.71
C ASP A 476 9.91 11.69 -0.18
N GLY A 477 9.15 10.88 0.55
CA GLY A 477 9.45 10.61 1.94
C GLY A 477 9.13 11.73 2.95
N MET A 478 8.11 12.54 2.67
CA MET A 478 7.74 13.65 3.55
C MET A 478 6.91 13.21 4.76
N LYS A 479 7.32 13.64 5.94
CA LYS A 479 6.65 13.38 7.23
C LYS A 479 5.81 14.61 7.63
N GLY A 480 4.49 14.46 7.59
CA GLY A 480 3.53 15.52 7.94
C GLY A 480 3.56 16.73 7.00
N GLY A 481 2.88 17.81 7.41
CA GLY A 481 2.76 19.03 6.60
C GLY A 481 1.76 18.93 5.45
N ASP A 482 0.88 17.92 5.48
CA ASP A 482 -0.05 17.56 4.40
C ASP A 482 -0.90 18.74 3.93
N ASP A 483 -1.52 19.48 4.86
CA ASP A 483 -2.30 20.68 4.55
C ASP A 483 -1.44 21.76 3.86
N GLY A 484 -0.18 21.89 4.29
CA GLY A 484 0.79 22.79 3.69
C GLY A 484 1.13 22.40 2.25
N PHE A 485 1.41 21.11 2.00
CA PHE A 485 1.66 20.60 0.66
C PHE A 485 0.44 20.76 -0.26
N GLN A 486 -0.76 20.42 0.21
CA GLN A 486 -1.99 20.62 -0.54
C GLN A 486 -2.24 22.09 -0.86
N SER A 487 -1.98 23.01 0.08
CA SER A 487 -2.08 24.45 -0.15
C SER A 487 -1.09 24.99 -1.20
N LEU A 488 -0.03 24.24 -1.47
CA LEU A 488 0.97 24.54 -2.51
C LEU A 488 0.63 23.90 -3.87
N GLY A 489 -0.49 23.19 -3.98
CA GLY A 489 -0.89 22.50 -5.20
C GLY A 489 -0.34 21.08 -5.34
N PHE A 490 0.38 20.56 -4.33
CA PHE A 490 0.84 19.17 -4.37
C PHE A 490 -0.33 18.20 -4.23
N ARG A 491 -0.23 17.11 -4.98
CA ARG A 491 -1.13 15.96 -4.92
C ARG A 491 -0.36 14.79 -4.33
N GLN A 492 -0.97 14.08 -3.40
CA GLN A 492 -0.34 12.91 -2.80
C GLN A 492 -0.22 11.79 -3.85
N TRP A 493 1.00 11.27 -4.05
CA TRP A 493 1.30 10.22 -5.02
C TRP A 493 1.26 8.82 -4.37
N ALA A 494 1.89 8.69 -3.21
CA ALA A 494 1.86 7.49 -2.41
C ALA A 494 1.93 7.81 -0.92
N ARG A 495 1.47 6.88 -0.09
CA ARG A 495 1.43 7.00 1.35
C ARG A 495 1.86 5.70 2.00
N TYR A 496 2.68 5.82 3.03
CA TYR A 496 3.34 4.72 3.69
C TYR A 496 3.24 4.87 5.21
N LYS A 497 3.36 3.73 5.90
CA LYS A 497 3.70 3.66 7.31
C LYS A 497 5.18 3.34 7.43
N GLU A 498 5.95 4.27 8.01
CA GLU A 498 7.36 4.05 8.36
C GLU A 498 7.44 3.14 9.58
N VAL A 499 8.05 1.97 9.39
CA VAL A 499 8.09 0.93 10.43
C VAL A 499 9.45 0.27 10.50
N TRP A 500 10.06 0.31 11.68
CA TRP A 500 11.36 -0.30 11.95
C TRP A 500 11.49 -0.74 13.40
N ARG A 501 12.48 -1.60 13.68
CA ARG A 501 12.82 -2.04 15.04
C ARG A 501 14.32 -2.27 15.18
N LYS A 502 14.85 -2.10 16.39
CA LYS A 502 16.23 -2.49 16.72
C LYS A 502 16.35 -4.01 16.82
N VAL A 503 17.54 -4.53 16.51
CA VAL A 503 17.87 -5.96 16.57
C VAL A 503 18.36 -6.36 17.95
#